data_AF-A0A183UH22-F1
#
_entry.id   AF-A0A183UH22-F1
#
_cell.length_a   1.000
_cell.length_b   1.000
_cell.length_c   1.000
_cell.angle_alpha   90.00
_cell.angle_beta   90.00
_cell.angle_gamma   90.00
#
_symmetry.space_group_name_H-M   'P 1'
#
loop_
_entity.id
_entity.type
_entity.pdbx_description
1 polymer ?
#
loop_
_entity_poly.entity_id
_entity_poly.type
_entity_poly.pdbx_seq_one_letter_code
_entity_poly.pdbx_strand_id
1 'polypeptide(L)'
;MCSHGHGHGGGCEQEYTPVVQGAEGVLYTMNHHIDLDKVVVLNETVEGSGAKVFKDWENRMDRSDFVESDVDEELLFNVPFRGHVKIMGIVIGGDLDSTHPSHMKIYKGRPSMSFEDGALAPDQEFALKQDARAEIDYALKGAKFSDVTHLSLYFPSNFGAERTRIYYIGLRGEYLSDMPSEVPIATYESRPMLKDHKANIPDNALPRSIF
;
A
#
# COMPACT_ATOMS: atom_id res chain seq x y z
N MET A 1 -12.22 22.31 -50.99
CA MET A 1 -13.15 21.20 -50.69
C MET A 1 -12.42 20.20 -49.80
N CYS A 2 -12.96 20.03 -48.60
CA CYS A 2 -12.84 18.97 -47.60
C CYS A 2 -11.57 18.12 -47.47
N SER A 3 -10.92 18.35 -46.31
CA SER A 3 -10.07 17.46 -45.50
C SER A 3 -10.57 16.02 -45.38
N HIS A 4 -9.66 15.04 -45.29
CA HIS A 4 -9.85 13.80 -44.53
C HIS A 4 -8.53 13.41 -43.85
N GLY A 5 -8.44 13.70 -42.55
CA GLY A 5 -7.42 13.16 -41.67
C GLY A 5 -7.87 11.80 -41.14
N HIS A 6 -6.94 10.84 -41.11
CA HIS A 6 -7.10 9.59 -40.35
C HIS A 6 -6.27 9.70 -39.08
N GLY A 7 -6.94 10.02 -37.98
CA GLY A 7 -6.41 9.84 -36.63
C GLY A 7 -6.52 8.37 -36.23
N HIS A 8 -5.39 7.73 -36.00
CA HIS A 8 -5.34 6.47 -35.27
C HIS A 8 -5.46 6.78 -33.77
N GLY A 9 -6.67 6.63 -33.24
CA GLY A 9 -6.90 6.57 -31.80
C GLY A 9 -6.38 5.23 -31.28
N GLY A 10 -5.23 5.25 -30.61
CA GLY A 10 -4.72 4.13 -29.83
C GLY A 10 -5.55 3.98 -28.56
N GLY A 11 -6.54 3.09 -28.60
CA GLY A 11 -7.19 2.60 -27.39
C GLY A 11 -6.21 1.72 -26.63
N CYS A 12 -5.81 2.14 -25.44
CA CYS A 12 -5.09 1.30 -24.49
C CYS A 12 -6.10 0.26 -23.96
N GLU A 13 -6.19 -0.89 -24.62
CA GLU A 13 -6.93 -2.03 -24.10
C GLU A 13 -6.20 -2.53 -22.87
N GLN A 14 -6.72 -2.20 -21.69
CA GLN A 14 -6.20 -2.73 -20.43
C GLN A 14 -6.67 -4.18 -20.31
N GLU A 15 -5.73 -5.10 -20.46
CA GLU A 15 -5.98 -6.54 -20.36
C GLU A 15 -6.34 -6.89 -18.90
N TYR A 16 -7.57 -7.37 -18.67
CA TYR A 16 -7.95 -8.09 -17.46
C TYR A 16 -7.98 -9.58 -17.80
N THR A 17 -7.40 -10.40 -16.95
CA THR A 17 -7.37 -11.85 -17.15
C THR A 17 -8.31 -12.51 -16.14
N PRO A 18 -9.22 -13.40 -16.57
CA PRO A 18 -9.94 -14.25 -15.63
C PRO A 18 -8.93 -15.01 -14.77
N VAL A 19 -9.13 -15.02 -13.46
CA VAL A 19 -8.34 -15.83 -12.52
C VAL A 19 -8.53 -17.29 -12.91
N VAL A 20 -7.47 -17.93 -13.38
CA VAL A 20 -7.50 -19.36 -13.73
C VAL A 20 -7.65 -20.13 -12.42
N GLN A 21 -8.76 -20.86 -12.26
CA GLN A 21 -8.99 -21.70 -11.08
C GLN A 21 -7.99 -22.88 -11.07
N GLY A 22 -6.82 -22.65 -10.50
CA GLY A 22 -5.78 -23.65 -10.23
C GLY A 22 -4.50 -23.00 -9.65
N ALA A 23 -4.01 -23.53 -8.52
CA ALA A 23 -2.81 -23.13 -7.77
C ALA A 23 -2.67 -21.65 -7.30
N GLU A 24 -3.44 -20.70 -7.84
CA GLU A 24 -3.24 -19.26 -7.59
C GLU A 24 -3.93 -18.68 -6.35
N GLY A 25 -4.74 -19.46 -5.62
CA GLY A 25 -5.28 -19.00 -4.32
C GLY A 25 -4.17 -18.63 -3.32
N VAL A 26 -2.97 -19.19 -3.50
CA VAL A 26 -1.76 -18.91 -2.73
C VAL A 26 -1.13 -17.55 -3.09
N LEU A 27 -1.52 -16.92 -4.20
CA LEU A 27 -0.85 -15.72 -4.68
C LEU A 27 -1.36 -14.42 -4.03
N TYR A 28 -2.60 -14.41 -3.51
CA TYR A 28 -3.19 -13.23 -2.88
C TYR A 28 -2.96 -13.20 -1.37
N THR A 29 -1.70 -13.27 -0.97
CA THR A 29 -1.24 -13.40 0.43
C THR A 29 -0.65 -12.12 1.01
N MET A 30 -0.64 -11.02 0.25
CA MET A 30 0.01 -9.79 0.71
C MET A 30 -0.72 -9.11 1.87
N ASN A 31 -1.95 -9.54 2.20
CA ASN A 31 -2.68 -9.07 3.38
C ASN A 31 -1.88 -9.30 4.68
N HIS A 32 -1.07 -10.35 4.78
CA HIS A 32 -0.23 -10.63 5.96
C HIS A 32 0.91 -9.60 6.15
N HIS A 33 1.28 -8.89 5.08
CA HIS A 33 2.34 -7.88 5.09
C HIS A 33 1.80 -6.45 5.21
N ILE A 34 0.48 -6.26 5.21
CA ILE A 34 -0.16 -4.96 5.46
C ILE A 34 -0.14 -4.68 6.96
N ASP A 35 0.18 -3.44 7.34
CA ASP A 35 0.02 -2.98 8.72
C ASP A 35 -1.44 -2.54 8.95
N LEU A 36 -2.34 -3.52 9.15
CA LEU A 36 -3.79 -3.31 9.22
C LEU A 36 -4.20 -2.27 10.28
N ASP A 37 -3.46 -2.17 11.39
CA ASP A 37 -3.71 -1.18 12.45
C ASP A 37 -3.47 0.27 12.01
N LYS A 38 -2.72 0.46 10.91
CA LYS A 38 -2.42 1.76 10.32
C LYS A 38 -3.09 1.99 8.98
N VAL A 39 -3.95 1.07 8.53
CA VAL A 39 -4.78 1.30 7.34
C VAL A 39 -5.76 2.42 7.67
N VAL A 40 -5.77 3.45 6.82
CA VAL A 40 -6.71 4.57 6.93
C VAL A 40 -7.61 4.53 5.71
N VAL A 41 -8.92 4.51 5.93
CA VAL A 41 -9.91 4.55 4.87
C VAL A 41 -10.75 5.81 5.01
N LEU A 42 -10.82 6.60 3.94
CA LEU A 42 -11.62 7.81 3.90
C LEU A 42 -13.00 7.50 3.33
N ASN A 43 -14.01 8.16 3.90
CA ASN A 43 -15.44 8.03 3.58
C ASN A 43 -16.03 6.64 3.87
N GLU A 44 -15.46 5.86 4.78
CA GLU A 44 -16.13 4.64 5.27
C GLU A 44 -17.23 4.96 6.29
N THR A 45 -18.40 4.31 6.19
CA THR A 45 -19.53 4.49 7.13
C THR A 45 -19.19 4.03 8.54
N VAL A 46 -18.42 2.95 8.66
CA VAL A 46 -18.03 2.37 9.94
C VAL A 46 -16.51 2.43 10.03
N GLU A 47 -16.00 3.18 11.01
CA GLU A 47 -14.55 3.33 11.21
C GLU A 47 -13.85 1.96 11.37
N GLY A 48 -12.79 1.76 10.60
CA GLY A 48 -11.98 0.53 10.60
C GLY A 48 -12.62 -0.64 9.85
N SER A 49 -13.75 -0.45 9.16
CA SER A 49 -14.39 -1.49 8.34
C SER A 49 -13.56 -1.83 7.10
N GLY A 50 -12.94 -0.84 6.47
CA GLY A 50 -12.12 -1.01 5.27
C GLY A 50 -10.80 -1.73 5.52
N ALA A 51 -10.29 -1.78 6.75
CA ALA A 51 -9.16 -2.66 7.08
C ALA A 51 -9.57 -4.15 7.03
N LYS A 52 -10.83 -4.48 7.34
CA LYS A 52 -11.32 -5.87 7.45
C LYS A 52 -11.54 -6.55 6.10
N VAL A 53 -11.63 -5.79 5.01
CA VAL A 53 -11.78 -6.37 3.67
C VAL A 53 -10.47 -6.95 3.11
N PHE A 54 -9.33 -6.67 3.77
CA PHE A 54 -8.05 -7.34 3.51
C PHE A 54 -7.96 -8.66 4.29
N LYS A 55 -8.65 -9.68 3.79
CA LYS A 55 -8.72 -11.02 4.38
C LYS A 55 -7.97 -12.05 3.56
N ASP A 56 -7.90 -13.27 4.08
CA ASP A 56 -7.34 -14.40 3.33
C ASP A 56 -8.23 -14.76 2.13
N TRP A 57 -7.60 -15.29 1.08
CA TRP A 57 -8.26 -15.67 -0.16
C TRP A 57 -9.40 -16.69 0.05
N GLU A 58 -9.25 -17.58 1.01
CA GLU A 58 -10.22 -18.59 1.42
C GLU A 58 -11.50 -17.94 1.97
N ASN A 59 -11.35 -16.79 2.62
CA ASN A 59 -12.45 -16.02 3.19
C ASN A 59 -13.00 -14.97 2.22
N ARG A 60 -12.53 -14.89 0.97
CA ARG A 60 -12.96 -13.87 -0.01
C ARG A 60 -14.48 -13.83 -0.22
N MET A 61 -15.12 -14.98 -0.10
CA MET A 61 -16.58 -15.15 -0.26
C MET A 61 -17.39 -14.80 0.98
N ASP A 62 -16.74 -14.63 2.14
CA ASP A 62 -17.41 -14.19 3.36
C ASP A 62 -17.97 -12.77 3.18
N ARG A 63 -19.19 -12.54 3.61
CA ARG A 63 -19.88 -11.25 3.51
C ARG A 63 -20.14 -10.62 4.87
N SER A 64 -19.62 -11.19 5.96
CA SER A 64 -19.70 -10.63 7.30
C SER A 64 -19.03 -9.26 7.42
N ASP A 65 -17.86 -9.13 6.80
CA ASP A 65 -17.03 -7.95 6.82
C ASP A 65 -17.05 -7.27 5.45
N PHE A 66 -17.39 -5.99 5.46
CA PHE A 66 -17.45 -5.14 4.29
C PHE A 66 -17.20 -3.69 4.69
N VAL A 67 -16.84 -2.89 3.70
CA VAL A 67 -16.78 -1.45 3.79
C VAL A 67 -17.82 -0.88 2.84
N GLU A 68 -18.56 0.10 3.35
CA GLU A 68 -19.54 0.89 2.61
C GLU A 68 -19.16 2.36 2.73
N SER A 69 -19.36 3.12 1.65
CA SER A 69 -19.15 4.56 1.67
C SER A 69 -20.29 5.31 2.36
N ASP A 70 -19.99 6.40 3.06
CA ASP A 70 -21.00 7.10 3.87
C ASP A 70 -21.75 8.20 3.11
N VAL A 71 -21.03 9.16 2.55
CA VAL A 71 -21.63 10.40 2.01
C VAL A 71 -21.99 10.26 0.53
N ASP A 72 -21.09 9.68 -0.25
CA ASP A 72 -21.15 9.53 -1.70
C ASP A 72 -20.51 8.20 -2.11
N GLU A 73 -20.35 7.94 -3.40
CA GLU A 73 -19.77 6.69 -3.89
C GLU A 73 -18.23 6.57 -3.72
N GLU A 74 -17.54 7.61 -3.26
CA GLU A 74 -16.08 7.62 -3.26
C GLU A 74 -15.50 6.86 -2.06
N LEU A 75 -14.46 6.06 -2.28
CA LEU A 75 -13.68 5.43 -1.20
C LEU A 75 -12.19 5.58 -1.48
N LEU A 76 -11.40 5.91 -0.45
CA LEU A 76 -9.95 6.01 -0.56
C LEU A 76 -9.28 5.24 0.57
N PHE A 77 -8.47 4.25 0.21
CA PHE A 77 -7.69 3.44 1.13
C PHE A 77 -6.24 3.89 1.08
N ASN A 78 -5.65 4.14 2.25
CA ASN A 78 -4.21 4.32 2.44
C ASN A 78 -3.68 3.06 3.14
N VAL A 79 -2.91 2.25 2.41
CA VAL A 79 -2.48 0.91 2.82
C VAL A 79 -0.96 0.90 3.05
N PRO A 80 -0.51 1.00 4.32
CA PRO A 80 0.89 0.83 4.66
C PRO A 80 1.27 -0.66 4.72
N PHE A 81 2.49 -0.98 4.29
CA PHE A 81 3.09 -2.30 4.45
C PHE A 81 4.14 -2.28 5.57
N ARG A 82 4.38 -3.44 6.19
CA ARG A 82 5.41 -3.62 7.24
C ARG A 82 6.84 -3.70 6.69
N GLY A 83 6.99 -3.64 5.38
CA GLY A 83 8.26 -3.75 4.68
C GLY A 83 8.14 -3.29 3.25
N HIS A 84 9.18 -3.57 2.48
CA HIS A 84 9.21 -3.36 1.05
C HIS A 84 8.53 -4.54 0.35
N VAL A 85 7.53 -4.25 -0.48
CA VAL A 85 6.81 -5.27 -1.24
C VAL A 85 6.81 -4.93 -2.74
N LYS A 86 6.73 -5.96 -3.56
CA LYS A 86 6.43 -5.85 -4.98
C LYS A 86 4.99 -6.30 -5.22
N ILE A 87 4.15 -5.43 -5.77
CA ILE A 87 2.75 -5.75 -6.09
C ILE A 87 2.61 -6.02 -7.60
N MET A 88 1.93 -7.10 -7.95
CA MET A 88 1.77 -7.59 -9.32
C MET A 88 0.30 -7.73 -9.74
N GLY A 89 -0.63 -7.85 -8.81
CA GLY A 89 -2.06 -8.01 -9.12
C GLY A 89 -2.95 -7.56 -7.98
N ILE A 90 -4.16 -7.13 -8.33
CA ILE A 90 -5.22 -6.78 -7.38
C ILE A 90 -6.51 -7.45 -7.84
N VAL A 91 -7.26 -7.99 -6.90
CA VAL A 91 -8.63 -8.49 -7.10
C VAL A 91 -9.56 -7.75 -6.16
N ILE A 92 -10.78 -7.46 -6.63
CA ILE A 92 -11.81 -6.77 -5.86
C ILE A 92 -13.07 -7.64 -5.85
N GLY A 93 -13.62 -7.87 -4.66
CA GLY A 93 -14.89 -8.55 -4.46
C GLY A 93 -15.95 -7.57 -3.98
N GLY A 94 -17.03 -7.42 -4.74
CA GLY A 94 -18.18 -6.60 -4.42
C GLY A 94 -19.49 -7.38 -4.63
N ASP A 95 -20.59 -6.69 -4.85
CA ASP A 95 -21.85 -7.30 -5.32
C ASP A 95 -21.97 -7.22 -6.85
N LEU A 96 -22.99 -7.90 -7.40
CA LEU A 96 -23.38 -7.79 -8.82
C LEU A 96 -24.46 -6.72 -9.05
N ASP A 97 -24.54 -5.74 -8.14
CA ASP A 97 -25.45 -4.60 -8.21
C ASP A 97 -24.70 -3.29 -8.46
N SER A 98 -25.44 -2.18 -8.47
CA SER A 98 -24.88 -0.86 -8.75
C SER A 98 -23.88 -0.35 -7.70
N THR A 99 -23.72 -1.01 -6.55
CA THR A 99 -22.80 -0.60 -5.47
C THR A 99 -21.35 -1.04 -5.71
N HIS A 100 -21.11 -1.94 -6.67
CA HIS A 100 -19.76 -2.37 -6.99
C HIS A 100 -18.92 -1.19 -7.52
N PRO A 101 -17.64 -1.03 -7.13
CA PRO A 101 -16.81 0.04 -7.69
C PRO A 101 -16.59 -0.16 -9.20
N SER A 102 -16.72 0.89 -10.00
CA SER A 102 -16.57 0.81 -11.47
C SER A 102 -15.21 1.28 -11.95
N HIS A 103 -14.47 2.01 -11.13
CA HIS A 103 -13.13 2.48 -11.43
C HIS A 103 -12.23 2.35 -10.21
N MET A 104 -10.95 2.06 -10.44
CA MET A 104 -9.91 2.06 -9.41
C MET A 104 -8.69 2.80 -9.91
N LYS A 105 -8.20 3.75 -9.12
CA LYS A 105 -6.95 4.46 -9.30
C LYS A 105 -5.96 4.03 -8.22
N ILE A 106 -4.72 3.78 -8.61
CA ILE A 106 -3.67 3.24 -7.76
C ILE A 106 -2.53 4.22 -7.70
N TYR A 107 -2.03 4.50 -6.50
CA TYR A 107 -0.92 5.41 -6.25
C TYR A 107 0.13 4.74 -5.36
N LYS A 108 1.39 4.85 -5.76
CA LYS A 108 2.53 4.26 -5.07
C LYS A 108 3.26 5.31 -4.24
N GLY A 109 3.62 4.95 -3.01
CA GLY A 109 4.58 5.71 -2.20
C GLY A 109 4.07 7.07 -1.72
N ARG A 110 2.75 7.24 -1.65
CA ARG A 110 2.11 8.45 -1.16
C ARG A 110 1.39 8.14 0.16
N PRO A 111 2.05 8.35 1.31
CA PRO A 111 1.36 8.22 2.59
C PRO A 111 0.26 9.30 2.69
N SER A 112 -0.85 8.94 3.34
CA SER A 112 -1.92 9.89 3.70
C SER A 112 -2.54 10.65 2.52
N MET A 113 -2.84 9.96 1.41
CA MET A 113 -3.59 10.58 0.32
C MET A 113 -4.98 11.02 0.75
N SER A 114 -5.42 12.16 0.21
CA SER A 114 -6.77 12.71 0.30
C SER A 114 -7.52 12.64 -1.03
N PHE A 115 -8.81 12.97 -1.04
CA PHE A 115 -9.60 13.05 -2.28
C PHE A 115 -9.09 14.14 -3.24
N GLU A 116 -8.51 15.23 -2.72
CA GLU A 116 -7.88 16.27 -3.54
C GLU A 116 -6.66 15.71 -4.30
N ASP A 117 -5.89 14.83 -3.66
CA ASP A 117 -4.77 14.13 -4.29
C ASP A 117 -5.24 13.10 -5.33
N GLY A 118 -6.45 12.55 -5.17
CA GLY A 118 -7.09 11.62 -6.11
C GLY A 118 -7.38 12.22 -7.50
N ALA A 119 -7.34 13.55 -7.61
CA ALA A 119 -7.41 14.25 -8.90
C ALA A 119 -6.08 14.22 -9.67
N LEU A 120 -4.96 13.93 -9.00
CA LEU A 120 -3.65 13.82 -9.64
C LEU A 120 -3.56 12.54 -10.49
N ALA A 121 -2.64 12.57 -11.45
CA ALA A 121 -2.40 11.43 -12.34
C ALA A 121 -2.04 10.17 -11.53
N PRO A 122 -2.82 9.09 -11.65
CA PRO A 122 -2.56 7.84 -10.94
C PRO A 122 -1.35 7.11 -11.51
N ASP A 123 -0.77 6.23 -10.71
CA ASP A 123 0.31 5.37 -11.19
C ASP A 123 -0.19 4.31 -12.16
N GLN A 124 -1.39 3.79 -11.90
CA GLN A 124 -2.15 2.94 -12.78
C GLN A 124 -3.63 3.09 -12.44
N GLU A 125 -4.50 2.95 -13.44
CA GLU A 125 -5.95 3.01 -13.26
C GLU A 125 -6.60 1.88 -14.03
N PHE A 126 -7.76 1.41 -13.57
CA PHE A 126 -8.55 0.37 -14.19
C PHE A 126 -10.03 0.72 -14.22
N ALA A 127 -10.68 0.36 -15.33
CA ALA A 127 -12.12 0.20 -15.38
C ALA A 127 -12.46 -1.19 -14.82
N LEU A 128 -13.17 -1.21 -13.70
CA LEU A 128 -13.54 -2.43 -13.00
C LEU A 128 -14.80 -3.05 -13.61
N LYS A 129 -14.97 -4.34 -13.34
CA LYS A 129 -16.16 -5.12 -13.70
C LYS A 129 -16.78 -5.64 -12.41
N GLN A 130 -18.10 -5.72 -12.40
CA GLN A 130 -18.82 -6.34 -11.29
C GLN A 130 -18.35 -7.77 -11.09
N ASP A 131 -17.85 -8.04 -9.89
CA ASP A 131 -17.30 -9.32 -9.51
C ASP A 131 -17.65 -9.67 -8.07
N ALA A 132 -18.52 -10.67 -7.91
CA ALA A 132 -18.93 -11.17 -6.60
C ALA A 132 -18.03 -12.29 -6.06
N ARG A 133 -17.01 -12.72 -6.80
CA ARG A 133 -16.15 -13.83 -6.40
C ARG A 133 -14.66 -13.47 -6.37
N ALA A 134 -14.33 -12.23 -6.73
CA ALA A 134 -12.96 -11.75 -6.87
C ALA A 134 -12.14 -12.67 -7.81
N GLU A 135 -12.74 -13.03 -8.94
CA GLU A 135 -12.20 -13.87 -10.01
C GLU A 135 -11.58 -13.05 -11.16
N ILE A 136 -11.56 -11.71 -11.08
CA ILE A 136 -10.93 -10.85 -12.09
C ILE A 136 -9.63 -10.27 -11.54
N ASP A 137 -8.48 -10.70 -12.07
CA ASP A 137 -7.17 -10.14 -11.72
C ASP A 137 -6.86 -8.90 -12.55
N TYR A 138 -6.62 -7.80 -11.86
CA TYR A 138 -6.14 -6.55 -12.43
C TYR A 138 -4.62 -6.50 -12.30
N ALA A 139 -3.91 -6.88 -13.36
CA ALA A 139 -2.46 -6.99 -13.36
C ALA A 139 -1.75 -5.63 -13.30
N LEU A 140 -0.97 -5.41 -12.25
CA LEU A 140 -0.16 -4.21 -12.07
C LEU A 140 1.15 -4.33 -12.85
N LYS A 141 1.66 -3.17 -13.29
CA LYS A 141 2.99 -3.08 -13.90
C LYS A 141 4.06 -3.35 -12.84
N GLY A 142 4.49 -4.60 -12.70
CA GLY A 142 5.43 -5.02 -11.64
C GLY A 142 6.75 -4.24 -11.60
N ALA A 143 7.21 -3.66 -12.71
CA ALA A 143 8.38 -2.76 -12.73
C ALA A 143 8.11 -1.41 -12.04
N LYS A 144 6.87 -0.93 -12.07
CA LYS A 144 6.42 0.31 -11.43
C LYS A 144 6.17 0.08 -9.94
N PHE A 145 5.55 -1.05 -9.62
CA PHE A 145 5.18 -1.46 -8.26
C PHE A 145 6.18 -2.47 -7.67
N SER A 146 7.47 -2.34 -8.00
CA SER A 146 8.54 -3.25 -7.56
C SER A 146 9.07 -3.01 -6.16
N ASP A 147 8.81 -1.85 -5.58
CA ASP A 147 9.32 -1.44 -4.27
C ASP A 147 8.33 -0.48 -3.63
N VAL A 148 7.35 -1.03 -2.95
CA VAL A 148 6.19 -0.34 -2.38
C VAL A 148 6.24 -0.48 -0.86
N THR A 149 6.17 0.64 -0.15
CA THR A 149 5.96 0.66 1.32
C THR A 149 4.57 1.19 1.67
N HIS A 150 3.98 2.00 0.79
CA HIS A 150 2.63 2.57 0.93
C HIS A 150 1.92 2.50 -0.43
N LEU A 151 0.68 2.04 -0.41
CA LEU A 151 -0.17 1.94 -1.58
C LEU A 151 -1.50 2.62 -1.28
N SER A 152 -1.94 3.52 -2.15
CA SER A 152 -3.27 4.13 -2.02
C SER A 152 -4.17 3.63 -3.14
N LEU A 153 -5.36 3.15 -2.77
CA LEU A 153 -6.41 2.69 -3.68
C LEU A 153 -7.58 3.64 -3.61
N TYR A 154 -7.92 4.27 -4.72
CA TYR A 154 -9.01 5.23 -4.78
C TYR A 154 -10.07 4.74 -5.77
N PHE A 155 -11.31 4.65 -5.29
CA PHE A 155 -12.49 4.23 -6.02
C PHE A 155 -13.40 5.45 -6.20
N PRO A 156 -13.29 6.18 -7.32
CA PRO A 156 -14.02 7.43 -7.53
C PRO A 156 -15.47 7.25 -7.96
N SER A 157 -15.88 6.04 -8.38
CA SER A 157 -17.21 5.80 -8.91
C SER A 157 -17.61 4.32 -8.81
N ASN A 158 -18.92 4.07 -8.86
CA ASN A 158 -19.53 2.74 -8.91
C ASN A 158 -20.42 2.58 -10.16
N PHE A 159 -21.29 1.56 -10.18
CA PHE A 159 -22.21 1.27 -11.29
C PHE A 159 -23.56 2.02 -11.18
N GLY A 160 -23.58 3.19 -10.53
CA GLY A 160 -24.71 4.11 -10.48
C GLY A 160 -25.53 4.08 -9.18
N ALA A 161 -24.98 3.53 -8.10
CA ALA A 161 -25.57 3.62 -6.76
C ALA A 161 -25.04 4.84 -6.00
N GLU A 162 -25.76 5.26 -4.96
CA GLU A 162 -25.31 6.37 -4.10
C GLU A 162 -24.11 5.99 -3.21
N ARG A 163 -23.89 4.69 -2.99
CA ARG A 163 -22.84 4.17 -2.12
C ARG A 163 -22.09 3.02 -2.77
N THR A 164 -20.79 2.97 -2.50
CA THR A 164 -19.90 1.89 -2.94
C THR A 164 -19.73 0.87 -1.83
N ARG A 165 -19.81 -0.41 -2.18
CA ARG A 165 -19.59 -1.51 -1.23
C ARG A 165 -18.53 -2.49 -1.72
N ILE A 166 -17.56 -2.78 -0.86
CA ILE A 166 -16.47 -3.72 -1.10
C ILE A 166 -16.44 -4.73 0.04
N TYR A 167 -16.32 -6.02 -0.30
CA TYR A 167 -16.25 -7.11 0.68
C TYR A 167 -14.86 -7.75 0.71
N TYR A 168 -14.07 -7.58 -0.34
CA TYR A 168 -12.76 -8.19 -0.44
C TYR A 168 -11.81 -7.36 -1.29
N ILE A 169 -10.59 -7.17 -0.79
CA ILE A 169 -9.45 -6.70 -1.58
C ILE A 169 -8.31 -7.69 -1.40
N GLY A 170 -7.96 -8.38 -2.49
CA GLY A 170 -6.83 -9.30 -2.53
C GLY A 170 -5.66 -8.65 -3.26
N LEU A 171 -4.47 -8.74 -2.67
CA LEU A 171 -3.23 -8.20 -3.24
C LEU A 171 -2.27 -9.36 -3.53
N ARG A 172 -1.78 -9.43 -4.77
CA ARG A 172 -0.80 -10.43 -5.22
C ARG A 172 0.56 -9.80 -5.43
N GLY A 173 1.60 -10.44 -4.91
CA GLY A 173 2.94 -9.86 -4.91
C GLY A 173 3.99 -10.71 -4.20
N GLU A 174 5.14 -10.09 -3.96
CA GLU A 174 6.25 -10.66 -3.18
C GLU A 174 6.68 -9.69 -2.09
N TYR A 175 6.93 -10.21 -0.90
CA TYR A 175 7.61 -9.49 0.16
C TYR A 175 9.12 -9.50 -0.09
N LEU A 176 9.76 -8.33 -0.05
CA LEU A 176 11.18 -8.19 -0.40
C LEU A 176 12.07 -8.13 0.84
N SER A 177 11.73 -7.25 1.78
CA SER A 177 12.54 -7.02 2.98
C SER A 177 11.78 -6.23 4.04
N ASP A 178 12.16 -6.40 5.29
CA ASP A 178 11.70 -5.56 6.40
C ASP A 178 12.12 -4.10 6.23
N MET A 179 11.30 -3.18 6.75
CA MET A 179 11.74 -1.81 6.96
C MET A 179 12.77 -1.79 8.10
N PRO A 180 13.87 -1.03 7.99
CA PRO A 180 14.83 -0.91 9.08
C PRO A 180 14.10 -0.40 10.33
N SER A 181 14.22 -1.13 11.44
CA SER A 181 13.67 -0.66 12.71
C SER A 181 14.32 0.67 13.10
N GLU A 182 13.54 1.73 13.25
CA GLU A 182 13.99 2.99 13.84
C GLU A 182 14.30 2.78 15.33
N VAL A 183 15.45 2.18 15.67
CA VAL A 183 16.39 2.55 16.76
C VAL A 183 17.61 1.62 16.64
N PRO A 184 18.71 1.99 15.97
CA PRO A 184 20.00 1.46 16.35
C PRO A 184 20.34 2.09 17.70
N ILE A 185 20.21 1.34 18.80
CA ILE A 185 20.78 1.77 20.08
C ILE A 185 22.30 1.70 19.88
N ALA A 186 22.88 2.78 19.36
CA ALA A 186 24.32 2.95 19.35
C ALA A 186 24.75 3.28 20.78
N THR A 187 24.86 2.25 21.62
CA THR A 187 25.61 2.37 22.88
C THR A 187 27.06 2.63 22.49
N TYR A 188 27.43 3.90 22.40
CA TYR A 188 28.82 4.30 22.34
C TYR A 188 29.41 4.02 23.72
N GLU A 189 29.99 2.83 23.89
CA GLU A 189 30.85 2.55 25.03
C GLU A 189 32.07 3.48 24.94
N SER A 190 31.97 4.68 25.52
CA SER A 190 33.13 5.47 25.89
C SER A 190 33.88 4.68 26.96
N ARG A 191 34.70 3.71 26.57
CA ARG A 191 35.77 3.20 27.43
C ARG A 191 36.85 4.28 27.45
N PRO A 192 37.06 5.02 28.56
CA PRO A 192 38.22 5.89 28.66
C PRO A 192 39.48 5.02 28.51
N MET A 193 40.17 5.13 27.38
CA MET A 193 41.50 4.56 27.22
C MET A 193 42.47 5.39 28.06
N LEU A 194 42.85 4.87 29.22
CA LEU A 194 43.81 5.46 30.17
C LEU A 194 45.24 5.65 29.60
N LYS A 195 45.47 5.44 28.30
CA LYS A 195 46.80 5.45 27.67
C LYS A 195 47.16 6.74 26.93
N ASP A 196 46.28 7.75 26.86
CA ASP A 196 46.54 8.98 26.10
C ASP A 196 46.77 10.25 26.94
N HIS A 197 47.07 10.10 28.24
CA HIS A 197 47.65 11.20 29.02
C HIS A 197 49.13 10.91 29.26
N LYS A 198 50.00 11.39 28.36
CA LYS A 198 51.41 11.60 28.70
C LYS A 198 51.50 12.81 29.62
N ALA A 199 51.43 12.56 30.92
CA ALA A 199 51.85 13.54 31.91
C ALA A 199 53.38 13.67 31.83
N ASN A 200 53.88 14.64 31.06
CA ASN A 200 55.24 15.12 31.23
C ASN A 200 55.28 15.94 32.52
N ILE A 201 55.52 15.26 33.65
CA ILE A 201 55.93 15.90 34.89
C ILE A 201 57.47 15.99 34.80
N PRO A 202 58.07 17.18 34.60
CA PRO A 202 59.50 17.33 34.77
C PRO A 202 59.87 17.12 36.23
N ASP A 203 60.66 16.08 36.46
CA ASP A 203 61.29 15.73 37.73
C ASP A 203 62.42 16.74 37.99
N ASN A 204 62.18 17.77 38.78
CA ASN A 204 63.27 18.43 39.50
C ASN A 204 62.80 19.13 40.78
N ALA A 205 63.39 18.66 41.87
CA ALA A 205 63.71 19.39 43.10
C ALA A 205 62.58 19.74 44.07
N LEU A 206 62.31 18.81 44.98
CA LEU A 206 62.26 19.15 46.41
C LEU A 206 63.45 18.44 47.08
N PRO A 207 64.19 19.07 48.02
CA PRO A 207 63.65 19.20 49.38
C PRO A 207 64.07 20.44 50.21
N ARG A 208 63.11 20.90 51.01
CA ARG A 208 63.10 21.37 52.43
C ARG A 208 64.29 22.09 53.12
N SER A 209 63.84 23.03 53.96
CA SER A 209 64.39 23.63 55.22
C SER A 209 65.26 24.90 55.07
N ILE A 210 64.83 26.11 55.47
CA ILE A 210 64.74 26.70 56.84
C ILE A 210 65.81 26.20 57.81
N PHE A 211 66.95 26.89 57.86
CA PHE A 211 67.39 27.77 58.95
C PHE A 211 68.28 28.88 58.37
#